data_AF-A0A5Y2S5I9-F1
#
_entry.id   AF-A0A5Y2S5I9-F1
#
_cell.length_a   1.000
_cell.length_b   1.000
_cell.length_c   1.000
_cell.angle_alpha   90.00
_cell.angle_beta   90.00
_cell.angle_gamma   90.00
#
_symmetry.space_group_name_H-M   'P 1'
#
loop_
_entity.id
_entity.type
_entity.pdbx_description
1 polymer ?
#
loop_
_entity_poly.entity_id
_entity_poly.type
_entity_poly.pdbx_seq_one_letter_code
_entity_poly.pdbx_strand_id
1 'polypeptide(L)'
;MTEQLFNMKSLILSGVFLFFAICDSARAAIEWSYCNATGSVNIQNINIKVGQYGTGDELQTIKDIPFSYTCITAIKTYSEPYNATISLKNVQPMVDALKKSGLGIELFIQEGSRDPVKFSWQEIQAGFAGWSSSKIFGQELEQNKTYNLSGKLTVRIFVEQSFEYGFLNINIPASTFDILPYKPSTVPQPIKPYTPLSVSAFNIRMIPDNSGRVIISPSTTINMGRFYTDYKETMVPREVPFTVTAQQNVGTQIPFDAPLAIEFRTNGLTLADADSTVLLKNDKQEYNGFRLSVMDVDNGTPVKFNVKADMESIHLDNVAGGRIIKKYKAKVEAIPGEVIKTGAFSAAMTVIVTYN
;
A
#
# COMPACT_ATOMS: atom_id res chain seq x y z
N MET A 1 12.57 -80.68 49.28
CA MET A 1 13.15 -80.43 47.94
C MET A 1 12.26 -79.41 47.26
N THR A 2 12.24 -78.14 47.70
CA THR A 2 13.35 -77.19 47.80
C THR A 2 13.95 -76.92 46.42
N GLU A 3 13.63 -75.74 45.90
CA GLU A 3 14.52 -74.87 45.12
C GLU A 3 15.21 -75.48 43.90
N GLN A 4 14.51 -75.53 42.76
CA GLN A 4 15.21 -75.41 41.46
C GLN A 4 14.35 -74.99 40.25
N LEU A 5 13.09 -74.62 40.45
CA LEU A 5 12.22 -74.20 39.33
C LEU A 5 12.01 -72.69 39.20
N PHE A 6 12.59 -71.87 40.10
CA PHE A 6 12.42 -70.41 40.08
C PHE A 6 13.58 -69.63 39.45
N ASN A 7 14.64 -70.29 38.95
CA ASN A 7 15.81 -69.58 38.43
C ASN A 7 16.10 -69.79 36.94
N MET A 8 15.07 -70.06 36.14
CA MET A 8 15.18 -70.11 34.67
C MET A 8 14.18 -69.22 33.93
N LYS A 9 13.32 -68.48 34.64
CA LYS A 9 12.46 -67.43 34.06
C LYS A 9 12.99 -66.00 34.30
N SER A 10 13.92 -65.82 35.24
CA SER A 10 14.47 -64.49 35.55
C SER A 10 15.60 -64.06 34.59
N LEU A 11 16.31 -65.01 33.98
CA LEU A 11 17.45 -64.69 33.10
C LEU A 11 17.10 -64.49 31.62
N ILE A 12 15.90 -64.89 31.19
CA ILE A 12 15.41 -64.59 29.82
C ILE A 12 14.65 -63.26 29.79
N LEU A 13 14.24 -62.73 30.95
CA LEU A 13 13.54 -61.45 31.04
C LEU A 13 14.45 -60.22 31.10
N SER A 14 15.75 -60.36 31.40
CA SER A 14 16.69 -59.23 31.39
C SER A 14 17.50 -59.08 30.10
N GLY A 15 17.43 -60.05 29.17
CA GLY A 15 18.12 -60.00 27.87
C GLY A 15 17.29 -59.50 26.69
N VAL A 16 15.95 -59.44 26.83
CA VAL A 16 15.02 -59.02 25.75
C VAL A 16 14.54 -57.57 25.91
N PHE A 17 14.81 -56.94 27.06
CA PHE A 17 14.47 -55.53 27.30
C PHE A 17 15.51 -54.52 26.77
N LEU A 18 16.45 -54.95 25.92
CA LEU A 18 17.43 -54.06 25.27
C LEU A 18 17.19 -53.83 23.77
N PHE A 19 16.07 -54.29 23.21
CA PHE A 19 15.71 -54.09 21.79
C PHE A 19 14.41 -53.32 21.55
N PHE A 20 13.78 -52.80 22.60
CA PHE A 20 12.70 -51.79 22.50
C PHE A 20 13.14 -50.44 23.07
N ALA A 21 14.42 -50.09 22.92
CA ALA A 21 14.69 -48.72 22.56
C ALA A 21 14.00 -48.54 21.21
N ILE A 22 12.78 -47.99 21.24
CA ILE A 22 12.19 -47.33 20.11
C ILE A 22 13.19 -46.23 19.79
N CYS A 23 14.22 -46.58 19.00
CA CYS A 23 14.78 -45.64 18.06
C CYS A 23 13.54 -45.23 17.28
N ASP A 24 12.95 -44.10 17.68
CA ASP A 24 12.42 -43.18 16.70
C ASP A 24 13.55 -43.05 15.69
N SER A 25 13.50 -43.88 14.64
CA SER A 25 14.23 -43.60 13.45
C SER A 25 13.66 -42.26 13.05
N ALA A 26 14.35 -41.18 13.43
CA ALA A 26 14.08 -39.84 12.95
C ALA A 26 14.29 -39.95 11.44
N ARG A 27 13.22 -40.38 10.74
CA ARG A 27 13.24 -40.57 9.31
C ARG A 27 13.44 -39.16 8.78
N ALA A 28 14.62 -38.94 8.21
CA ALA A 28 15.00 -37.75 7.50
C ALA A 28 13.94 -37.45 6.42
N ALA A 29 12.95 -36.64 6.76
CA ALA A 29 11.80 -36.38 5.94
C ALA A 29 11.91 -34.95 5.42
N ILE A 30 12.09 -34.83 4.11
CA ILE A 30 12.13 -33.53 3.42
C ILE A 30 10.89 -32.68 3.74
N GLU A 31 9.74 -33.34 3.93
CA GLU A 31 8.43 -32.80 4.32
C GLU A 31 8.38 -32.13 5.71
N TRP A 32 9.41 -32.31 6.55
CA TRP A 32 9.53 -31.62 7.84
C TRP A 32 10.14 -30.22 7.70
N SER A 33 10.58 -29.86 6.50
CA SER A 33 11.06 -28.52 6.18
C SER A 33 9.91 -27.58 5.87
N TYR A 34 10.04 -26.31 6.21
CA TYR A 34 9.01 -25.32 5.91
C TYR A 34 9.61 -23.92 5.84
N CYS A 35 8.86 -22.97 5.28
CA CYS A 35 9.20 -21.56 5.36
C CYS A 35 8.03 -20.75 5.92
N ASN A 36 8.35 -19.81 6.81
CA ASN A 36 7.40 -18.88 7.39
C ASN A 36 7.66 -17.48 6.85
N ALA A 37 6.71 -16.92 6.14
CA ALA A 37 6.73 -15.51 5.78
C ALA A 37 6.58 -14.64 7.03
N THR A 38 7.28 -13.52 7.06
CA THR A 38 7.17 -12.48 8.10
C THR A 38 6.57 -11.22 7.50
N GLY A 39 5.45 -10.77 8.08
CA GLY A 39 4.71 -9.59 7.63
C GLY A 39 3.73 -9.86 6.48
N SER A 40 3.31 -8.78 5.82
CA SER A 40 2.40 -8.81 4.67
C SER A 40 2.92 -7.91 3.55
N VAL A 41 2.62 -8.29 2.31
CA VAL A 41 2.79 -7.45 1.13
C VAL A 41 1.59 -6.49 1.09
N ASN A 42 1.86 -5.21 1.30
CA ASN A 42 0.83 -4.17 1.27
C ASN A 42 0.90 -3.42 -0.06
N ILE A 43 -0.06 -3.72 -0.95
CA ILE A 43 -0.27 -2.95 -2.17
C ILE A 43 -1.19 -1.78 -1.82
N GLN A 44 -0.76 -0.56 -2.15
CA GLN A 44 -1.59 0.63 -1.97
C GLN A 44 -2.74 0.64 -2.99
N ASN A 45 -3.83 1.34 -2.67
CA ASN A 45 -4.89 1.59 -3.64
C ASN A 45 -4.30 2.29 -4.88
N ILE A 46 -4.82 1.93 -6.05
CA ILE A 46 -4.30 2.41 -7.34
C ILE A 46 -5.37 3.27 -7.99
N ASN A 47 -5.05 4.53 -8.24
CA ASN A 47 -5.93 5.47 -8.95
C ASN A 47 -5.42 5.62 -10.39
N ILE A 48 -6.17 5.11 -11.35
CA ILE A 48 -5.84 5.15 -12.78
C ILE A 48 -6.78 6.13 -13.45
N LYS A 49 -6.20 7.08 -14.20
CA LYS A 49 -6.97 7.99 -15.04
C LYS A 49 -7.61 7.20 -16.19
N VAL A 50 -8.91 7.33 -16.43
CA VAL A 50 -9.54 6.70 -17.60
C VAL A 50 -8.96 7.31 -18.88
N GLY A 51 -8.62 6.43 -19.82
CA GLY A 51 -8.20 6.76 -21.18
C GLY A 51 -8.64 5.67 -22.15
N GLN A 52 -8.35 5.86 -23.43
CA GLN A 52 -8.47 4.79 -24.41
C GLN A 52 -7.29 3.84 -24.23
N TYR A 53 -7.54 2.71 -23.55
CA TYR A 53 -6.55 1.66 -23.36
C TYR A 53 -6.84 0.49 -24.29
N GLY A 54 -5.84 0.07 -25.06
CA GLY A 54 -5.85 -1.14 -25.85
C GLY A 54 -5.42 -2.37 -25.05
N THR A 55 -5.73 -3.55 -25.58
CA THR A 55 -5.20 -4.81 -25.02
C THR A 55 -3.67 -4.79 -25.01
N GLY A 56 -3.07 -5.12 -23.87
CA GLY A 56 -1.63 -5.13 -23.62
C GLY A 56 -1.09 -3.86 -22.98
N ASP A 57 -1.88 -2.77 -22.95
CA ASP A 57 -1.45 -1.51 -22.37
C ASP A 57 -1.18 -1.64 -20.87
N GLU A 58 -0.01 -1.18 -20.45
CA GLU A 58 0.35 -1.13 -19.04
C GLU A 58 -0.38 0.02 -18.35
N LEU A 59 -1.08 -0.30 -17.26
CA LEU A 59 -1.79 0.68 -16.46
C LEU A 59 -0.95 1.15 -15.26
N GLN A 60 -0.28 0.21 -14.60
CA GLN A 60 0.53 0.49 -13.42
C GLN A 60 1.58 -0.59 -13.22
N THR A 61 2.80 -0.17 -12.84
CA THR A 61 3.81 -1.06 -12.27
C THR A 61 4.16 -0.59 -10.86
N ILE A 62 4.09 -1.51 -9.89
CA ILE A 62 4.53 -1.29 -8.50
C ILE A 62 5.79 -2.12 -8.31
N LYS A 63 6.91 -1.45 -8.06
CA LYS A 63 8.22 -2.09 -7.97
C LYS A 63 8.66 -2.29 -6.53
N ASP A 64 9.53 -3.27 -6.34
CA ASP A 64 10.34 -3.45 -5.14
C ASP A 64 9.55 -3.58 -3.82
N ILE A 65 8.34 -4.17 -3.84
CA ILE A 65 7.56 -4.39 -2.61
C ILE A 65 8.29 -5.43 -1.75
N PRO A 66 8.84 -5.05 -0.58
CA PRO A 66 9.69 -5.95 0.18
C PRO A 66 8.87 -7.00 0.93
N PHE A 67 9.43 -8.19 1.08
CA PHE A 67 8.94 -9.21 1.99
C PHE A 67 10.09 -10.00 2.61
N SER A 68 9.84 -10.62 3.75
CA SER A 68 10.83 -11.42 4.47
C SER A 68 10.25 -12.79 4.81
N TYR A 69 11.13 -13.78 4.97
CA TYR A 69 10.75 -15.14 5.34
C TYR A 69 11.90 -15.90 5.99
N THR A 70 11.54 -16.89 6.79
CA THR A 70 12.49 -17.81 7.43
C THR A 70 12.23 -19.22 6.93
N CYS A 71 13.24 -19.88 6.36
CA CYS A 71 13.16 -21.28 5.96
C CYS A 71 13.95 -22.16 6.93
N ILE A 72 13.36 -23.30 7.30
CA ILE A 72 13.99 -24.33 8.13
C ILE A 72 14.02 -25.60 7.31
N THR A 73 15.21 -26.12 7.04
CA THR A 73 15.41 -27.37 6.30
C THR A 73 15.73 -28.52 7.27
N ALA A 74 15.07 -29.65 7.08
CA ALA A 74 15.36 -30.88 7.80
C ALA A 74 16.47 -31.68 7.11
N ILE A 75 17.06 -32.64 7.83
CA ILE A 75 17.88 -33.68 7.20
C ILE A 75 16.99 -34.47 6.24
N LYS A 76 17.48 -34.75 5.03
CA LYS A 76 16.80 -35.61 4.04
C LYS A 76 17.71 -36.76 3.63
N THR A 77 17.10 -37.90 3.30
CA THR A 77 17.77 -39.03 2.63
C THR A 77 17.57 -39.02 1.11
N TYR A 78 16.78 -38.07 0.60
CA TYR A 78 16.44 -37.88 -0.81
C TYR A 78 17.45 -36.95 -1.52
N SER A 79 17.59 -37.14 -2.83
CA SER A 79 18.55 -36.39 -3.66
C SER A 79 18.09 -34.98 -4.05
N GLU A 80 16.79 -34.70 -3.93
CA GLU A 80 16.13 -33.49 -4.41
C GLU A 80 16.62 -32.27 -3.64
N PRO A 81 17.17 -31.23 -4.29
CA PRO A 81 17.72 -30.06 -3.62
C PRO A 81 16.63 -29.24 -2.90
N TYR A 82 17.01 -28.54 -1.84
CA TYR A 82 16.14 -27.53 -1.24
C TYR A 82 16.35 -26.22 -1.97
N ASN A 83 15.27 -25.52 -2.30
CA ASN A 83 15.31 -24.22 -2.97
C ASN A 83 14.20 -23.34 -2.42
N ALA A 84 14.45 -22.04 -2.29
CA ALA A 84 13.38 -21.09 -2.05
C ALA A 84 12.46 -21.00 -3.28
N THR A 85 11.26 -21.54 -3.12
CA THR A 85 10.23 -21.63 -4.15
C THR A 85 8.99 -20.90 -3.71
N ILE A 86 8.35 -20.22 -4.65
CA ILE A 86 7.08 -19.55 -4.42
C ILE A 86 5.98 -20.26 -5.19
N SER A 87 4.82 -20.44 -4.56
CA SER A 87 3.64 -21.03 -5.18
C SER A 87 2.46 -20.07 -5.13
N LEU A 88 1.79 -19.92 -6.28
CA LEU A 88 0.60 -19.07 -6.42
C LEU A 88 -0.71 -19.83 -6.18
N LYS A 89 -0.71 -20.96 -5.46
CA LYS A 89 -1.89 -21.83 -5.34
C LYS A 89 -3.14 -21.17 -4.74
N ASN A 90 -2.97 -20.08 -3.98
CA ASN A 90 -4.06 -19.41 -3.24
C ASN A 90 -4.41 -18.02 -3.81
N VAL A 91 -4.14 -17.75 -5.10
CA VAL A 91 -4.35 -16.43 -5.71
C VAL A 91 -5.61 -16.33 -6.58
N GLN A 92 -6.39 -17.42 -6.67
CA GLN A 92 -7.62 -17.49 -7.48
C GLN A 92 -8.56 -16.28 -7.26
N PRO A 93 -8.87 -15.84 -6.02
CA PRO A 93 -9.79 -14.72 -5.82
C PRO A 93 -9.31 -13.41 -6.45
N MET A 94 -8.01 -13.13 -6.39
CA MET A 94 -7.40 -11.96 -7.05
C MET A 94 -7.50 -12.07 -8.57
N VAL A 95 -7.24 -13.26 -9.12
CA VAL A 95 -7.32 -13.53 -10.57
C VAL A 95 -8.73 -13.36 -11.09
N ASP A 96 -9.73 -13.86 -10.36
CA ASP A 96 -11.15 -13.73 -10.73
C ASP A 96 -11.60 -12.27 -10.74
N ALA A 97 -11.20 -11.49 -9.74
CA ALA A 97 -11.51 -10.06 -9.67
C ALA A 97 -10.91 -9.29 -10.86
N LEU A 98 -9.63 -9.52 -11.18
CA LEU A 98 -8.94 -8.89 -12.31
C LEU A 98 -9.60 -9.29 -13.64
N LYS A 99 -9.84 -10.58 -13.86
CA LYS A 99 -10.43 -11.10 -15.09
C LYS A 99 -11.84 -10.58 -15.33
N LYS A 100 -12.68 -10.54 -14.29
CA LYS A 100 -14.04 -9.97 -14.38
C LYS A 100 -14.01 -8.50 -14.80
N SER A 101 -12.96 -7.79 -14.41
CA SER A 101 -12.73 -6.41 -14.77
C SER A 101 -11.85 -6.25 -16.00
N GLY A 102 -11.63 -7.29 -16.83
CA GLY A 102 -10.84 -7.20 -18.06
C GLY A 102 -9.36 -6.81 -17.89
N LEU A 103 -8.84 -6.92 -16.66
CA LEU A 103 -7.45 -6.64 -16.30
C LEU A 103 -6.63 -7.93 -16.24
N GLY A 104 -5.34 -7.78 -16.50
CA GLY A 104 -4.32 -8.81 -16.29
C GLY A 104 -3.27 -8.35 -15.29
N ILE A 105 -2.53 -9.32 -14.75
CA ILE A 105 -1.40 -9.09 -13.85
C ILE A 105 -0.19 -9.95 -14.24
N GLU A 106 1.00 -9.38 -14.14
CA GLU A 106 2.26 -10.11 -14.14
C GLU A 106 2.96 -9.90 -12.80
N LEU A 107 3.57 -10.97 -12.28
CA LEU A 107 4.31 -10.94 -11.02
C LEU A 107 5.78 -11.22 -11.31
N PHE A 108 6.66 -10.41 -10.75
CA PHE A 108 8.10 -10.63 -10.79
C PHE A 108 8.62 -10.72 -9.36
N ILE A 109 9.22 -11.85 -9.02
CA ILE A 109 9.59 -12.19 -7.65
C ILE A 109 11.09 -12.45 -7.60
N GLN A 110 11.78 -11.78 -6.69
CA GLN A 110 13.23 -11.78 -6.62
C GLN A 110 13.70 -11.99 -5.18
N GLU A 111 14.61 -12.92 -4.93
CA GLU A 111 15.34 -13.01 -3.65
C GLU A 111 16.66 -12.24 -3.75
N GLY A 112 16.90 -11.31 -2.82
CA GLY A 112 18.13 -10.50 -2.81
C GLY A 112 18.40 -9.79 -4.14
N SER A 113 19.58 -10.02 -4.73
CA SER A 113 20.02 -9.44 -6.01
C SER A 113 19.99 -10.41 -7.18
N ARG A 114 19.32 -11.57 -7.06
CA ARG A 114 19.20 -12.59 -8.12
C ARG A 114 18.31 -12.12 -9.27
N ASP A 115 18.27 -12.85 -10.38
CA ASP A 115 17.30 -12.52 -11.43
C ASP A 115 15.86 -12.79 -10.96
N PRO A 116 14.90 -11.89 -11.28
CA PRO A 116 13.51 -12.08 -10.90
C PRO A 116 12.89 -13.22 -11.70
N VAL A 117 12.13 -14.07 -11.02
CA VAL A 117 11.26 -15.03 -11.69
C VAL A 117 9.94 -14.37 -12.09
N LYS A 118 9.55 -14.55 -13.36
CA LYS A 118 8.29 -14.02 -13.91
C LYS A 118 7.17 -15.05 -13.83
N PHE A 119 6.01 -14.65 -13.34
CA PHE A 119 4.74 -15.32 -13.59
C PHE A 119 3.94 -14.47 -14.58
N SER A 120 3.81 -14.98 -15.80
CA SER A 120 2.98 -14.34 -16.83
C SER A 120 1.50 -14.52 -16.51
N TRP A 121 0.66 -13.65 -17.09
CA TRP A 121 -0.78 -13.76 -16.91
C TRP A 121 -1.34 -15.11 -17.37
N GLN A 122 -0.86 -15.63 -18.51
CA GLN A 122 -1.26 -16.94 -19.01
C GLN A 122 -0.93 -18.07 -18.02
N GLU A 123 0.24 -18.04 -17.39
CA GLU A 123 0.63 -19.03 -16.37
C GLU A 123 -0.23 -18.92 -15.12
N ILE A 124 -0.53 -17.70 -14.67
CA ILE A 124 -1.38 -17.42 -13.52
C ILE A 124 -2.80 -17.94 -13.80
N GLN A 125 -3.31 -17.78 -15.02
CA GLN A 125 -4.63 -18.29 -15.41
C GLN A 125 -4.68 -19.82 -15.57
N ALA A 126 -3.59 -20.44 -16.01
CA ALA A 126 -3.56 -21.86 -16.37
C ALA A 126 -3.73 -22.81 -15.17
N GLY A 127 -3.55 -22.32 -13.94
CA GLY A 127 -4.10 -22.99 -12.76
C GLY A 127 -3.25 -22.90 -11.51
N PHE A 128 -3.88 -23.31 -10.42
CA PHE A 128 -3.41 -23.14 -9.04
C PHE A 128 -3.14 -24.46 -8.32
N ALA A 129 -3.11 -25.57 -9.07
CA ALA A 129 -2.98 -26.91 -8.50
C ALA A 129 -1.57 -27.47 -8.66
N GLY A 130 -1.06 -28.11 -7.61
CA GLY A 130 0.21 -28.81 -7.65
C GLY A 130 1.41 -27.89 -7.90
N TRP A 131 2.47 -28.46 -8.49
CA TRP A 131 3.74 -27.77 -8.68
C TRP A 131 3.82 -26.90 -9.93
N SER A 132 2.82 -26.95 -10.82
CA SER A 132 2.77 -26.11 -12.02
C SER A 132 2.57 -24.62 -11.70
N SER A 133 2.01 -24.30 -10.53
CA SER A 133 1.86 -22.92 -10.03
C SER A 133 3.07 -22.43 -9.24
N SER A 134 4.18 -23.17 -9.27
CA SER A 134 5.36 -22.92 -8.42
C SER A 134 6.61 -22.68 -9.25
N LYS A 135 7.44 -21.71 -8.82
CA LYS A 135 8.75 -21.46 -9.42
C LYS A 135 9.81 -21.22 -8.35
N ILE A 136 11.03 -21.65 -8.64
CA ILE A 136 12.21 -21.29 -7.84
C ILE A 136 12.46 -19.80 -8.06
N PHE A 137 12.54 -19.03 -6.98
CA PHE A 137 12.81 -17.59 -7.02
C PHE A 137 14.05 -17.19 -6.23
N GLY A 138 14.54 -18.08 -5.37
CA GLY A 138 15.68 -17.81 -4.50
C GLY A 138 16.76 -18.89 -4.56
N GLN A 139 17.65 -18.82 -3.58
CA GLN A 139 18.85 -19.65 -3.53
C GLN A 139 18.56 -21.12 -3.23
N GLU A 140 19.57 -21.94 -3.52
CA GLU A 140 19.65 -23.30 -2.99
C GLU A 140 19.90 -23.24 -1.48
N LEU A 141 19.22 -24.11 -0.74
CA LEU A 141 19.30 -24.21 0.71
C LEU A 141 19.99 -25.52 1.07
N GLU A 142 20.91 -25.47 2.02
CA GLU A 142 21.50 -26.68 2.56
C GLU A 142 20.54 -27.32 3.57
N GLN A 143 20.69 -28.61 3.79
CA GLN A 143 19.90 -29.35 4.78
C GLN A 143 20.33 -29.02 6.22
N ASN A 144 19.39 -29.21 7.17
CA ASN A 144 19.62 -29.00 8.60
C ASN A 144 20.08 -27.58 8.97
N LYS A 145 19.54 -26.57 8.30
CA LYS A 145 19.86 -25.16 8.52
C LYS A 145 18.61 -24.29 8.59
N THR A 146 18.77 -23.16 9.28
CA THR A 146 17.78 -22.09 9.31
C THR A 146 18.30 -20.90 8.51
N TYR A 147 17.47 -20.37 7.64
CA TYR A 147 17.78 -19.23 6.78
C TYR A 147 16.80 -18.09 7.06
N ASN A 148 17.31 -16.87 7.23
CA ASN A 148 16.50 -15.65 7.28
C ASN A 148 16.76 -14.86 6.00
N LEU A 149 15.72 -14.74 5.18
CA LEU A 149 15.83 -14.30 3.80
C LEU A 149 14.82 -13.19 3.52
N SER A 150 15.08 -12.45 2.46
CA SER A 150 14.19 -11.39 2.01
C SER A 150 14.14 -11.36 0.49
N GLY A 151 13.01 -10.89 -0.01
CA GLY A 151 12.76 -10.75 -1.43
C GLY A 151 11.95 -9.50 -1.72
N LYS A 152 11.75 -9.31 -3.01
CA LYS A 152 10.99 -8.20 -3.58
C LYS A 152 9.97 -8.74 -4.56
N LEU A 153 8.78 -8.17 -4.49
CA LEU A 153 7.71 -8.39 -5.44
C LEU A 153 7.56 -7.14 -6.30
N THR A 154 7.52 -7.33 -7.62
CA THR A 154 7.07 -6.31 -8.56
C THR A 154 5.78 -6.80 -9.21
N VAL A 155 4.79 -5.92 -9.25
CA VAL A 155 3.47 -6.17 -9.80
C VAL A 155 3.26 -5.26 -11.00
N ARG A 156 2.91 -5.84 -12.15
CA ARG A 156 2.53 -5.11 -13.36
C ARG A 156 1.06 -5.40 -13.67
N ILE A 157 0.24 -4.37 -13.75
CA ILE A 157 -1.18 -4.44 -14.09
C ILE A 157 -1.36 -3.87 -15.49
N PHE A 158 -2.10 -4.58 -16.33
CA PHE A 158 -2.30 -4.21 -17.71
C PHE A 158 -3.72 -4.55 -18.18
N VAL A 159 -4.11 -4.03 -19.34
CA VAL A 159 -5.41 -4.30 -19.96
C VAL A 159 -5.36 -5.63 -20.71
N GLU A 160 -6.16 -6.60 -20.29
CA GLU A 160 -6.22 -7.92 -20.95
C GLU A 160 -7.25 -7.91 -22.08
N GLN A 161 -8.44 -7.36 -21.83
CA GLN A 161 -9.49 -7.20 -22.83
C GLN A 161 -9.75 -5.71 -22.99
N SER A 162 -9.95 -5.23 -24.22
CA SER A 162 -10.33 -3.83 -24.43
C SER A 162 -11.78 -3.60 -24.00
N PHE A 163 -12.01 -2.53 -23.23
CA PHE A 163 -13.34 -2.06 -22.84
C PHE A 163 -13.26 -0.60 -22.39
N GLU A 164 -14.41 0.07 -22.40
CA GLU A 164 -14.52 1.44 -21.96
C GLU A 164 -14.72 1.49 -20.45
N TYR A 165 -13.78 2.13 -19.73
CA TYR A 165 -13.88 2.28 -18.29
C TYR A 165 -14.72 3.51 -17.93
N GLY A 166 -15.80 3.31 -17.16
CA GLY A 166 -16.47 4.39 -16.44
C GLY A 166 -15.76 4.74 -15.13
N PHE A 167 -16.41 5.54 -14.26
CA PHE A 167 -15.95 5.69 -12.88
C PHE A 167 -16.19 4.39 -12.10
N LEU A 168 -15.13 3.63 -11.88
CA LEU A 168 -15.17 2.26 -11.35
C LEU A 168 -14.27 2.11 -10.13
N ASN A 169 -14.69 1.27 -9.21
CA ASN A 169 -13.88 0.78 -8.10
C ASN A 169 -13.85 -0.75 -8.14
N ILE A 170 -12.68 -1.32 -8.40
CA ILE A 170 -12.45 -2.76 -8.49
C ILE A 170 -11.78 -3.20 -7.20
N ASN A 171 -12.51 -3.96 -6.39
CA ASN A 171 -11.98 -4.53 -5.15
C ASN A 171 -11.18 -5.80 -5.45
N ILE A 172 -9.88 -5.76 -5.17
CA ILE A 172 -8.99 -6.93 -5.27
C ILE A 172 -8.91 -7.58 -3.88
N PRO A 173 -9.42 -8.81 -3.72
CA PRO A 173 -9.42 -9.48 -2.43
C PRO A 173 -8.01 -9.86 -1.97
N ALA A 174 -7.83 -9.97 -0.65
CA ALA A 174 -6.60 -10.49 -0.08
C ALA A 174 -6.31 -11.91 -0.60
N SER A 175 -5.03 -12.22 -0.77
CA SER A 175 -4.55 -13.50 -1.30
C SER A 175 -3.29 -13.94 -0.56
N THR A 176 -2.85 -15.17 -0.78
CA THR A 176 -1.58 -15.65 -0.20
C THR A 176 -0.69 -16.32 -1.23
N PHE A 177 0.62 -16.16 -1.05
CA PHE A 177 1.64 -16.93 -1.77
C PHE A 177 2.31 -17.89 -0.80
N ASP A 178 2.44 -19.16 -1.14
CA ASP A 178 3.25 -20.05 -0.32
C ASP A 178 4.72 -19.84 -0.64
N ILE A 179 5.56 -19.81 0.39
CA ILE A 179 7.00 -19.94 0.25
C ILE A 179 7.36 -21.34 0.76
N LEU A 180 7.98 -22.15 -0.10
CA LEU A 180 8.28 -23.54 0.15
C LEU A 180 9.79 -23.77 -0.01
N PRO A 181 10.44 -24.57 0.85
CA PRO A 181 11.87 -24.83 0.76
C PRO A 181 12.22 -25.90 -0.29
N TYR A 182 11.34 -26.21 -1.25
CA TYR A 182 11.52 -27.35 -2.16
C TYR A 182 11.72 -26.93 -3.60
N LYS A 183 12.53 -27.68 -4.32
CA LYS A 183 12.48 -27.65 -5.79
C LYS A 183 11.10 -28.15 -6.27
N PRO A 184 10.38 -27.40 -7.15
CA PRO A 184 9.12 -27.85 -7.73
C PRO A 184 9.29 -29.20 -8.43
N SER A 185 8.82 -30.27 -7.80
CA SER A 185 9.09 -31.65 -8.20
C SER A 185 8.02 -32.56 -7.58
N THR A 186 8.20 -33.88 -7.53
CA THR A 186 7.22 -34.80 -6.92
C THR A 186 7.19 -34.78 -5.40
N VAL A 187 7.91 -33.86 -4.76
CA VAL A 187 7.98 -33.76 -3.29
C VAL A 187 6.61 -33.35 -2.73
N PRO A 188 6.08 -34.06 -1.70
CA PRO A 188 4.84 -33.66 -1.04
C PRO A 188 4.97 -32.32 -0.32
N GLN A 189 3.84 -31.66 -0.05
CA GLN A 189 3.82 -30.40 0.70
C GLN A 189 4.34 -30.60 2.14
N PRO A 190 4.79 -29.52 2.82
CA PRO A 190 5.22 -29.61 4.20
C PRO A 190 4.14 -30.24 5.08
N ILE A 191 4.53 -31.20 5.94
CA ILE A 191 3.63 -31.73 6.98
C ILE A 191 3.59 -30.79 8.18
N LYS A 192 4.68 -30.05 8.41
CA LYS A 192 4.70 -29.05 9.48
C LYS A 192 3.89 -27.81 9.08
N PRO A 193 3.13 -27.22 10.01
CA PRO A 193 2.48 -25.94 9.78
C PRO A 193 3.49 -24.88 9.36
N TYR A 194 3.08 -24.04 8.40
CA TYR A 194 3.89 -22.95 7.89
C TYR A 194 3.03 -21.71 7.65
N THR A 195 3.67 -20.55 7.63
CA THR A 195 2.99 -19.25 7.44
C THR A 195 3.18 -18.77 5.99
N PRO A 196 2.12 -18.70 5.17
CA PRO A 196 2.22 -18.18 3.82
C PRO A 196 2.39 -16.65 3.81
N LEU A 197 2.95 -16.12 2.73
CA LEU A 197 3.08 -14.67 2.52
C LEU A 197 1.70 -14.09 2.20
N SER A 198 1.21 -13.23 3.08
CA SER A 198 -0.09 -12.57 2.89
C SER A 198 0.05 -11.35 1.99
N VAL A 199 -0.85 -11.22 1.01
CA VAL A 199 -1.01 -10.04 0.17
C VAL A 199 -2.31 -9.36 0.56
N SER A 200 -2.22 -8.11 1.01
CA SER A 200 -3.36 -7.34 1.47
C SER A 200 -4.34 -7.03 0.34
N ALA A 201 -5.63 -6.95 0.68
CA ALA A 201 -6.64 -6.45 -0.25
C ALA A 201 -6.35 -4.99 -0.62
N PHE A 202 -6.68 -4.60 -1.85
CA PHE A 202 -6.51 -3.24 -2.34
C PHE A 202 -7.57 -2.92 -3.40
N ASN A 203 -7.75 -1.64 -3.69
CA ASN A 203 -8.67 -1.21 -4.74
C ASN A 203 -7.90 -0.69 -5.96
N ILE A 204 -8.45 -0.96 -7.14
CA ILE A 204 -8.08 -0.29 -8.39
C ILE A 204 -9.26 0.59 -8.79
N ARG A 205 -9.04 1.90 -8.82
CA ARG A 205 -10.04 2.90 -9.16
C ARG A 205 -9.74 3.48 -10.54
N MET A 206 -10.72 3.39 -11.43
CA MET A 206 -10.67 4.02 -12.75
C MET A 206 -11.44 5.33 -12.66
N ILE A 207 -10.74 6.45 -12.86
CA ILE A 207 -11.25 7.80 -12.60
C ILE A 207 -11.34 8.59 -13.91
N PRO A 208 -12.54 8.89 -14.42
CA PRO A 208 -12.72 9.71 -15.62
C PRO A 208 -12.16 11.11 -15.50
N ASP A 209 -11.85 11.70 -16.65
CA ASP A 209 -11.63 13.14 -16.73
C ASP A 209 -12.88 13.91 -16.27
N ASN A 210 -12.65 15.04 -15.61
CA ASN A 210 -13.70 15.89 -15.05
C ASN A 210 -14.65 15.17 -14.06
N SER A 211 -14.21 14.07 -13.44
CA SER A 211 -14.99 13.27 -12.47
C SER A 211 -15.41 14.05 -11.23
N GLY A 212 -14.70 15.13 -10.90
CA GLY A 212 -15.04 16.03 -9.80
C GLY A 212 -14.65 17.48 -10.05
N ARG A 213 -15.07 18.35 -9.15
CA ARG A 213 -14.75 19.79 -9.11
C ARG A 213 -14.42 20.24 -7.69
N VAL A 214 -13.57 21.26 -7.60
CA VAL A 214 -13.28 21.98 -6.36
C VAL A 214 -14.01 23.32 -6.40
N ILE A 215 -14.76 23.63 -5.34
CA ILE A 215 -15.51 24.88 -5.19
C ILE A 215 -15.00 25.61 -3.95
N ILE A 216 -14.64 26.88 -4.11
CA ILE A 216 -14.29 27.77 -3.00
C ILE A 216 -15.46 28.72 -2.76
N SER A 217 -16.03 28.69 -1.55
CA SER A 217 -17.19 29.51 -1.18
C SER A 217 -16.85 30.48 -0.04
N PRO A 218 -17.41 31.70 -0.03
CA PRO A 218 -18.41 32.21 -0.97
C PRO A 218 -17.82 32.72 -2.30
N SER A 219 -16.51 32.89 -2.39
CA SER A 219 -15.82 33.39 -3.58
C SER A 219 -14.39 32.87 -3.63
N THR A 220 -13.84 32.73 -4.83
CA THR A 220 -12.41 32.47 -5.08
C THR A 220 -11.52 33.66 -4.73
N THR A 221 -12.11 34.83 -4.46
CA THR A 221 -11.41 36.03 -4.00
C THR A 221 -11.83 36.36 -2.57
N ILE A 222 -10.88 36.29 -1.64
CA ILE A 222 -11.09 36.61 -0.23
C ILE A 222 -10.65 38.06 0.01
N ASN A 223 -11.59 38.93 0.36
CA ASN A 223 -11.31 40.34 0.63
C ASN A 223 -10.96 40.55 2.11
N MET A 224 -9.71 40.89 2.40
CA MET A 224 -9.21 41.17 3.76
C MET A 224 -9.45 42.62 4.23
N GLY A 225 -10.04 43.46 3.36
CA GLY A 225 -10.29 44.88 3.62
C GLY A 225 -9.01 45.71 3.69
N ARG A 226 -9.09 46.86 4.37
CA ARG A 226 -7.97 47.82 4.51
C ARG A 226 -7.33 47.76 5.88
N PHE A 227 -6.01 47.64 5.96
CA PHE A 227 -5.27 47.71 7.23
C PHE A 227 -4.74 49.13 7.42
N TYR A 228 -5.06 49.74 8.57
CA TYR A 228 -4.64 51.11 8.88
C TYR A 228 -3.36 51.09 9.71
N THR A 229 -2.32 51.75 9.20
CA THR A 229 -0.97 51.75 9.78
C THR A 229 -0.87 52.53 11.09
N ASP A 230 -1.79 53.47 11.32
CA ASP A 230 -1.77 54.40 12.46
C ASP A 230 -2.02 53.71 13.81
N TYR A 231 -2.53 52.48 13.78
CA TYR A 231 -2.88 51.67 14.96
C TYR A 231 -2.03 50.40 15.05
N LYS A 232 -0.77 50.46 14.61
CA LYS A 232 0.12 49.29 14.53
C LYS A 232 0.18 48.50 15.84
N GLU A 233 0.24 49.18 16.99
CA GLU A 233 0.36 48.54 18.32
C GLU A 233 -0.93 47.83 18.77
N THR A 234 -2.08 48.22 18.24
CA THR A 234 -3.40 47.64 18.56
C THR A 234 -3.98 46.84 17.39
N MET A 235 -3.20 46.60 16.34
CA MET A 235 -3.69 45.96 15.13
C MET A 235 -3.93 44.47 15.34
N VAL A 236 -5.21 44.12 15.46
CA VAL A 236 -5.68 42.74 15.61
C VAL A 236 -5.59 41.99 14.27
N PRO A 237 -5.26 40.70 14.26
CA PRO A 237 -5.36 39.86 13.08
C PRO A 237 -6.75 39.93 12.45
N ARG A 238 -6.80 39.93 11.12
CA ARG A 238 -8.07 39.79 10.38
C ARG A 238 -8.24 38.38 9.90
N GLU A 239 -9.42 37.84 10.16
CA GLU A 239 -9.80 36.49 9.77
C GLU A 239 -11.04 36.54 8.90
N VAL A 240 -11.00 35.86 7.75
CA VAL A 240 -12.14 35.74 6.84
C VAL A 240 -12.40 34.25 6.58
N PRO A 241 -13.59 33.73 6.93
CA PRO A 241 -13.93 32.33 6.71
C PRO A 241 -14.19 32.04 5.23
N PHE A 242 -13.84 30.83 4.81
CA PHE A 242 -14.20 30.27 3.51
C PHE A 242 -14.32 28.76 3.61
N THR A 243 -14.91 28.12 2.60
CA THR A 243 -14.97 26.66 2.53
C THR A 243 -14.35 26.16 1.24
N VAL A 244 -13.78 24.97 1.31
CA VAL A 244 -13.37 24.19 0.14
C VAL A 244 -14.27 22.98 0.06
N THR A 245 -15.00 22.87 -1.05
CA THR A 245 -15.87 21.72 -1.34
C THR A 245 -15.26 20.90 -2.47
N ALA A 246 -15.02 19.62 -2.23
CA ALA A 246 -14.80 18.66 -3.30
C ALA A 246 -16.14 18.01 -3.64
N GLN A 247 -16.52 18.03 -4.92
CA GLN A 247 -17.80 17.52 -5.39
C GLN A 247 -17.59 16.57 -6.57
N GLN A 248 -18.34 15.48 -6.56
CA GLN A 248 -18.49 14.55 -7.67
C GLN A 248 -19.31 15.19 -8.81
N ASN A 249 -18.83 15.07 -10.04
CA ASN A 249 -19.54 15.54 -11.25
C ASN A 249 -20.07 14.38 -12.10
N VAL A 250 -19.47 13.19 -11.97
CA VAL A 250 -19.81 12.00 -12.73
C VAL A 250 -20.15 10.87 -11.77
N GLY A 251 -21.30 10.23 -11.99
CA GLY A 251 -21.74 9.09 -11.19
C GLY A 251 -20.82 7.88 -11.32
N THR A 252 -20.76 7.06 -10.28
CA THR A 252 -20.05 5.77 -10.32
C THR A 252 -21.02 4.64 -10.68
N GLN A 253 -20.52 3.51 -11.17
CA GLN A 253 -21.39 2.34 -11.39
C GLN A 253 -21.81 1.69 -10.06
N ILE A 254 -20.89 1.65 -9.10
CA ILE A 254 -21.08 1.12 -7.76
C ILE A 254 -20.66 2.23 -6.78
N PRO A 255 -21.46 2.56 -5.75
CA PRO A 255 -21.06 3.54 -4.75
C PRO A 255 -19.84 3.09 -3.94
N PHE A 256 -18.96 4.02 -3.60
CA PHE A 256 -17.81 3.74 -2.73
C PHE A 256 -17.27 5.02 -2.08
N ASP A 257 -16.53 4.84 -0.98
CA ASP A 257 -15.81 5.93 -0.33
C ASP A 257 -14.37 6.01 -0.86
N ALA A 258 -13.95 7.22 -1.20
CA ALA A 258 -12.61 7.50 -1.69
C ALA A 258 -11.92 8.53 -0.78
N PRO A 259 -10.79 8.21 -0.14
CA PRO A 259 -10.03 9.18 0.62
C PRO A 259 -9.49 10.27 -0.31
N LEU A 260 -9.54 11.52 0.16
CA LEU A 260 -9.03 12.68 -0.55
C LEU A 260 -7.91 13.33 0.26
N ALA A 261 -6.95 13.91 -0.45
CA ALA A 261 -6.01 14.88 0.10
C ALA A 261 -6.29 16.26 -0.47
N ILE A 262 -5.99 17.29 0.33
CA ILE A 262 -6.03 18.69 -0.05
C ILE A 262 -4.64 19.31 0.09
N GLU A 263 -4.27 20.17 -0.86
CA GLU A 263 -3.01 20.91 -0.89
C GLU A 263 -3.29 22.37 -1.24
N PHE A 264 -2.71 23.29 -0.47
CA PHE A 264 -2.71 24.72 -0.77
C PHE A 264 -1.36 25.11 -1.36
N ARG A 265 -1.31 25.28 -2.69
CA ARG A 265 -0.09 25.68 -3.41
C ARG A 265 0.06 27.18 -3.46
N THR A 266 1.24 27.66 -3.09
CA THR A 266 1.52 29.11 -3.07
C THR A 266 2.00 29.67 -4.39
N ASN A 267 2.26 28.82 -5.39
CA ASN A 267 2.69 29.23 -6.72
C ASN A 267 3.91 30.19 -6.70
N GLY A 268 4.86 29.97 -5.78
CA GLY A 268 6.12 30.72 -5.70
C GLY A 268 6.13 31.90 -4.72
N LEU A 269 5.11 32.08 -3.89
CA LEU A 269 5.18 33.04 -2.78
C LEU A 269 6.20 32.61 -1.73
N THR A 270 6.88 33.58 -1.12
CA THR A 270 7.86 33.34 -0.05
C THR A 270 7.18 32.81 1.21
N LEU A 271 7.59 31.62 1.65
CA LEU A 271 7.10 30.96 2.85
C LEU A 271 7.86 31.43 4.10
N ALA A 272 7.17 31.38 5.25
CA ALA A 272 7.73 31.59 6.57
C ALA A 272 7.04 30.68 7.60
N ASP A 273 7.47 30.74 8.87
CA ASP A 273 6.89 30.02 10.00
C ASP A 273 6.72 28.51 9.73
N ALA A 274 7.81 27.85 9.30
CA ALA A 274 7.81 26.43 8.93
C ALA A 274 6.73 26.08 7.89
N ASP A 275 6.67 26.89 6.83
CA ASP A 275 5.80 26.75 5.67
C ASP A 275 4.30 26.94 5.94
N SER A 276 3.94 27.55 7.08
CA SER A 276 2.54 27.81 7.47
C SER A 276 2.05 29.23 7.15
N THR A 277 2.95 30.12 6.76
CA THR A 277 2.62 31.50 6.39
C THR A 277 3.28 31.90 5.06
N VAL A 278 2.66 32.83 4.35
CA VAL A 278 3.26 33.53 3.21
C VAL A 278 3.51 35.00 3.56
N LEU A 279 4.67 35.50 3.16
CA LEU A 279 5.02 36.92 3.33
C LEU A 279 4.35 37.75 2.22
N LEU A 280 3.69 38.83 2.59
CA LEU A 280 2.93 39.65 1.65
C LEU A 280 3.77 40.80 1.10
N LYS A 281 3.60 41.08 -0.19
CA LYS A 281 4.24 42.22 -0.87
C LYS A 281 3.19 43.24 -1.28
N ASN A 282 3.56 44.52 -1.24
CA ASN A 282 2.73 45.57 -1.81
C ASN A 282 2.86 45.62 -3.35
N ASP A 283 2.11 46.54 -3.95
CA ASP A 283 2.13 46.90 -5.37
C ASP A 283 3.53 47.27 -5.92
N LYS A 284 4.43 47.74 -5.06
CA LYS A 284 5.84 48.00 -5.37
C LYS A 284 6.76 46.77 -5.25
N GLN A 285 6.21 45.58 -5.02
CA GLN A 285 6.94 44.33 -4.81
C GLN A 285 7.84 44.30 -3.56
N GLU A 286 7.60 45.20 -2.62
CA GLU A 286 8.29 45.24 -1.33
C GLU A 286 7.49 44.47 -0.29
N TYR A 287 8.16 43.73 0.60
CA TYR A 287 7.48 43.13 1.74
C TYR A 287 6.80 44.20 2.59
N ASN A 288 5.51 44.02 2.85
CA ASN A 288 4.66 45.05 3.43
C ASN A 288 4.53 44.95 4.96
N GLY A 289 5.24 44.02 5.60
CA GLY A 289 5.19 43.78 7.05
C GLY A 289 4.01 42.91 7.50
N PHE A 290 3.25 42.31 6.58
CA PHE A 290 2.17 41.36 6.88
C PHE A 290 2.51 39.94 6.42
N ARG A 291 1.91 38.97 7.10
CA ARG A 291 1.87 37.56 6.69
C ARG A 291 0.44 37.06 6.56
N LEU A 292 0.23 36.09 5.68
CA LEU A 292 -1.04 35.38 5.49
C LEU A 292 -0.87 33.90 5.87
N SER A 293 -1.78 33.38 6.67
CA SER A 293 -1.96 31.93 6.89
C SER A 293 -3.37 31.48 6.50
N VAL A 294 -3.51 30.19 6.24
CA VAL A 294 -4.79 29.50 6.16
C VAL A 294 -4.89 28.58 7.37
N MET A 295 -5.97 28.70 8.13
CA MET A 295 -6.22 27.85 9.29
C MET A 295 -7.38 26.91 8.97
N ASP A 296 -7.20 25.63 9.26
CA ASP A 296 -8.29 24.67 9.31
C ASP A 296 -9.13 24.96 10.57
N VAL A 297 -10.43 25.14 10.37
CA VAL A 297 -11.35 25.56 11.44
C VAL A 297 -11.70 24.39 12.36
N ASP A 298 -11.73 23.16 11.84
CA ASP A 298 -12.21 22.01 12.58
C ASP A 298 -11.15 21.50 13.58
N ASN A 299 -9.86 21.59 13.23
CA ASN A 299 -8.74 21.22 14.10
C ASN A 299 -7.99 22.42 14.71
N GLY A 300 -8.30 23.65 14.27
CA GLY A 300 -7.66 24.88 14.76
C GLY A 300 -6.17 25.01 14.40
N THR A 301 -5.67 24.22 13.44
CA THR A 301 -4.25 24.19 13.08
C THR A 301 -3.95 24.99 11.81
N PRO A 302 -2.76 25.61 11.72
CA PRO A 302 -2.29 26.22 10.48
C PRO A 302 -2.08 25.16 9.40
N VAL A 303 -2.58 25.43 8.19
CA VAL A 303 -2.25 24.65 7.00
C VAL A 303 -0.77 24.83 6.69
N LYS A 304 -0.08 23.73 6.44
CA LYS A 304 1.25 23.75 5.83
C LYS A 304 1.10 23.86 4.31
N PHE A 305 1.64 24.92 3.74
CA PHE A 305 1.57 25.16 2.31
C PHE A 305 2.46 24.21 1.52
N ASN A 306 2.07 23.90 0.28
CA ASN A 306 2.76 22.96 -0.62
C ASN A 306 2.95 21.55 -0.02
N VAL A 307 2.13 21.19 0.97
CA VAL A 307 2.09 19.87 1.61
C VAL A 307 0.66 19.33 1.53
N LYS A 308 0.53 18.05 1.19
CA LYS A 308 -0.78 17.36 1.21
C LYS A 308 -1.24 17.12 2.65
N ALA A 309 -2.48 17.46 2.93
CA ALA A 309 -3.19 17.15 4.16
C ALA A 309 -4.41 16.27 3.86
N ASP A 310 -4.89 15.55 4.86
CA ASP A 310 -6.10 14.74 4.74
C ASP A 310 -7.35 15.64 4.57
N MET A 311 -8.17 15.34 3.55
CA MET A 311 -9.47 15.96 3.34
C MET A 311 -10.61 15.04 3.77
N GLU A 312 -10.29 13.86 4.33
CA GLU A 312 -11.19 12.76 4.63
C GLU A 312 -11.76 12.10 3.34
N SER A 313 -12.72 11.20 3.50
CA SER A 313 -13.29 10.45 2.38
C SER A 313 -14.51 11.12 1.79
N ILE A 314 -14.57 11.19 0.46
CA ILE A 314 -15.78 11.52 -0.29
C ILE A 314 -16.56 10.24 -0.57
N HIS A 315 -17.85 10.25 -0.26
CA HIS A 315 -18.78 9.22 -0.72
C HIS A 315 -19.16 9.51 -2.18
N LEU A 316 -18.81 8.61 -3.09
CA LEU A 316 -19.16 8.71 -4.51
C LEU A 316 -20.38 7.85 -4.78
N ASP A 317 -21.41 8.46 -5.37
CA ASP A 317 -22.71 7.83 -5.61
C ASP A 317 -23.00 7.71 -7.13
N ASN A 318 -24.05 6.97 -7.48
CA ASN A 318 -24.41 6.68 -8.86
C ASN A 318 -24.95 7.90 -9.62
N VAL A 319 -25.41 8.94 -8.91
CA VAL A 319 -26.06 10.14 -9.50
C VAL A 319 -25.19 11.40 -9.45
N ALA A 320 -23.88 11.28 -9.23
CA ALA A 320 -22.96 12.42 -9.08
C ALA A 320 -23.31 13.37 -7.90
N GLY A 321 -23.85 12.81 -6.81
CA GLY A 321 -24.26 13.59 -5.63
C GLY A 321 -23.17 13.77 -4.57
N GLY A 322 -22.06 13.03 -4.68
CA GLY A 322 -20.99 13.00 -3.68
C GLY A 322 -20.38 14.36 -3.41
N ARG A 323 -20.23 14.74 -2.14
CA ARG A 323 -19.54 15.98 -1.75
C ARG A 323 -18.94 15.88 -0.36
N ILE A 324 -17.83 16.58 -0.17
CA ILE A 324 -17.23 16.83 1.14
C ILE A 324 -16.83 18.30 1.24
N ILE A 325 -17.03 18.89 2.41
CA ILE A 325 -16.85 20.32 2.66
C ILE A 325 -15.92 20.48 3.86
N LYS A 326 -14.78 21.14 3.67
CA LYS A 326 -13.87 21.57 4.74
C LYS A 326 -13.97 23.07 4.95
N LYS A 327 -13.90 23.49 6.21
CA LYS A 327 -13.98 24.90 6.62
C LYS A 327 -12.59 25.43 6.94
N TYR A 328 -12.28 26.59 6.38
CA TYR A 328 -11.02 27.28 6.59
C TYR A 328 -11.25 28.74 6.95
N LYS A 329 -10.22 29.39 7.47
CA LYS A 329 -10.16 30.85 7.60
C LYS A 329 -8.82 31.36 7.09
N ALA A 330 -8.86 32.39 6.26
CA ALA A 330 -7.67 33.14 5.87
C ALA A 330 -7.38 34.16 6.97
N LYS A 331 -6.15 34.19 7.48
CA LYS A 331 -5.73 35.09 8.55
C LYS A 331 -4.58 35.97 8.06
N VAL A 332 -4.74 37.28 8.14
CA VAL A 332 -3.66 38.25 7.89
C VAL A 332 -3.34 38.98 9.19
N GLU A 333 -2.06 39.02 9.53
CA GLU A 333 -1.54 39.67 10.73
C GLU A 333 -0.20 40.35 10.47
N ALA A 334 0.14 41.34 11.30
CA ALA A 334 1.44 41.97 11.26
C ALA A 334 2.54 40.98 11.67
N ILE A 335 3.70 41.11 11.06
CA ILE A 335 4.91 40.41 11.49
C ILE A 335 5.51 41.21 12.66
N PRO A 336 5.68 40.61 13.86
CA PRO A 336 6.29 41.31 14.99
C PRO A 336 7.67 41.85 14.65
N GLY A 337 7.91 43.13 14.95
CA GLY A 337 9.19 43.81 14.68
C GLY A 337 9.35 44.40 13.27
N GLU A 338 8.53 44.02 12.30
CA GLU A 338 8.63 44.52 10.93
C GLU A 338 7.94 45.87 10.74
N VAL A 339 8.44 46.69 9.80
CA VAL A 339 7.82 47.96 9.43
C VAL A 339 6.67 47.69 8.45
N ILE A 340 5.47 48.19 8.78
CA ILE A 340 4.33 48.08 7.86
C ILE A 340 4.49 49.13 6.77
N LYS A 341 4.52 48.68 5.52
CA LYS A 341 4.58 49.56 4.36
C LYS A 341 3.21 49.67 3.71
N THR A 342 2.83 50.90 3.33
CA THR A 342 1.57 51.17 2.66
C THR A 342 1.59 50.67 1.20
N GLY A 343 0.40 50.48 0.63
CA GLY A 343 0.19 50.00 -0.73
C GLY A 343 -0.84 48.88 -0.78
N ALA A 344 -1.43 48.65 -1.96
CA ALA A 344 -2.28 47.50 -2.17
C ALA A 344 -1.45 46.21 -2.13
N PHE A 345 -2.02 45.10 -1.69
CA PHE A 345 -1.36 43.80 -1.71
C PHE A 345 -2.36 42.69 -2.04
N SER A 346 -1.86 41.60 -2.59
CA SER A 346 -2.65 40.40 -2.91
C SER A 346 -1.77 39.16 -2.89
N ALA A 347 -2.37 38.01 -2.60
CA ALA A 347 -1.74 36.70 -2.73
C ALA A 347 -2.67 35.77 -3.50
N ALA A 348 -2.12 34.93 -4.36
CA ALA A 348 -2.86 33.94 -5.12
C ALA A 348 -2.34 32.54 -4.79
N MET A 349 -3.25 31.63 -4.45
CA MET A 349 -2.95 30.25 -4.12
C MET A 349 -3.85 29.32 -4.94
N THR A 350 -3.35 28.13 -5.27
CA THR A 350 -4.13 27.09 -5.92
C THR A 350 -4.51 26.04 -4.89
N VAL A 351 -5.80 25.74 -4.78
CA VAL A 351 -6.28 24.62 -3.97
C VAL A 351 -6.38 23.38 -4.87
N ILE A 352 -5.68 22.32 -4.50
CA ILE A 352 -5.67 21.06 -5.24
C ILE A 352 -6.26 19.98 -4.34
N VAL A 353 -7.20 19.22 -4.88
CA VAL A 353 -7.75 18.04 -4.22
C VAL A 353 -7.39 16.81 -5.05
N THR A 354 -6.84 15.78 -4.42
CA THR A 354 -6.40 14.55 -5.08
C THR A 354 -6.99 13.32 -4.40
N TYR A 355 -7.35 12.30 -5.18
CA TYR A 355 -7.66 10.97 -4.65
C TYR A 355 -6.40 10.33 -4.06
N ASN A 356 -6.51 9.79 -2.85
CA ASN A 356 -5.46 9.05 -2.16
C ASN A 356 -5.52 7.55 -2.46
#